data_AF-A0A1Y2MHX0-F1
#
_entry.id   AF-A0A1Y2MHX0-F1
#
_cell.length_a   1.000
_cell.length_b   1.000
_cell.length_c   1.000
_cell.angle_alpha   90.00
_cell.angle_beta   90.00
_cell.angle_gamma   90.00
#
_symmetry.space_group_name_H-M   'P 1'
#
loop_
_entity.id
_entity.type
_entity.pdbx_description
1 polymer ?
#
loop_
_entity_poly.entity_id
_entity_poly.type
_entity_poly.pdbx_seq_one_letter_code
_entity_poly.pdbx_strand_id
1 'polypeptide(L)'
;MEWRVGVLRSGVENVVWTDHGTGVNWQSARDAAVDALYERAVLEGRQEYRIQVGEQEGYSWPGVTEDGELDLSIIRDVLPRQYYSH
;
A
#
# COMPACT_ATOMS: atom_id res chain seq x y z
N MET A 1 0.55 12.78 -10.87
CA MET A 1 -0.40 12.10 -9.96
C MET A 1 0.33 11.75 -8.70
N GLU A 2 -0.12 12.30 -7.57
CA GLU A 2 0.52 12.08 -6.26
C GLU A 2 0.16 10.71 -5.71
N TRP A 3 1.07 10.13 -4.94
CA TRP A 3 0.83 8.93 -4.18
C TRP A 3 1.50 9.00 -2.81
N ARG A 4 0.96 8.26 -1.85
CA ARG A 4 1.56 8.08 -0.52
C ARG A 4 1.18 6.76 0.07
N VAL A 5 2.03 6.26 0.95
CA VAL A 5 1.82 5.01 1.69
C VAL A 5 2.07 5.22 3.17
N GLY A 6 1.34 4.48 3.98
CA GLY A 6 1.43 4.58 5.43
C GLY A 6 1.16 3.27 6.12
N VAL A 7 1.46 3.25 7.42
CA VAL A 7 1.25 2.12 8.30
C VAL A 7 0.48 2.57 9.52
N LEU A 8 -0.58 1.82 9.85
CA LEU A 8 -1.25 1.89 11.15
C LEU A 8 -0.68 0.74 11.98
N ARG A 9 0.28 1.08 12.86
CA ARG A 9 0.92 0.09 13.73
C ARG A 9 -0.04 -0.38 14.81
N SER A 10 0.09 -1.62 15.24
CA SER A 10 -0.69 -2.13 16.37
C SER A 10 -0.54 -1.24 17.60
N GLY A 11 -1.67 -0.86 18.22
CA GLY A 11 -1.70 -0.03 19.42
C GLY A 11 -1.59 1.48 19.17
N VAL A 12 -1.52 1.94 17.93
CA VAL A 12 -1.66 3.38 17.60
C VAL A 12 -2.97 3.66 16.87
N GLU A 13 -3.52 4.85 17.07
CA GLU A 13 -4.79 5.27 16.47
C GLU A 13 -4.62 5.98 15.11
N ASN A 14 -3.38 6.34 14.75
CA ASN A 14 -3.10 7.18 13.59
C ASN A 14 -2.16 6.49 12.60
N VAL A 15 -2.48 6.65 11.32
CA VAL A 15 -1.63 6.22 10.22
C VAL A 15 -0.39 7.11 10.19
N VAL A 16 0.79 6.48 10.22
CA VAL A 16 2.05 7.17 9.93
C VAL A 16 2.28 7.05 8.43
N TRP A 17 2.25 8.16 7.71
CA TRP A 17 2.64 8.21 6.30
C TRP A 17 4.16 8.09 6.20
N THR A 18 4.63 7.03 5.56
CA THR A 18 6.04 6.63 5.57
C THR A 18 6.77 6.89 4.27
N ASP A 19 6.04 6.99 3.16
CA ASP A 19 6.63 7.29 1.85
C ASP A 19 5.61 8.00 0.95
N HIS A 20 6.10 8.76 -0.02
CA HIS A 20 5.28 9.55 -0.93
C HIS A 20 6.03 9.93 -2.19
N GLY A 21 5.29 10.19 -3.27
CA GLY A 21 5.89 10.61 -4.52
C GLY A 21 4.87 11.04 -5.57
N THR A 22 5.36 11.14 -6.80
CA THR A 22 4.52 11.47 -7.96
C THR A 22 4.82 10.52 -9.12
N GLY A 23 3.76 10.08 -9.80
CA GLY A 23 3.84 9.37 -11.08
C GLY A 23 3.29 10.22 -12.22
N VAL A 24 3.75 9.94 -13.44
CA VAL A 24 3.33 10.66 -14.67
C VAL A 24 1.87 10.37 -15.05
N ASN A 25 1.34 9.22 -14.61
CA ASN A 25 -0.03 8.78 -14.84
C ASN A 25 -0.48 7.84 -13.70
N TRP A 26 -1.73 7.36 -13.76
CA TRP A 26 -2.28 6.43 -12.77
C TRP A 26 -1.44 5.18 -12.57
N GLN A 27 -1.09 4.48 -13.66
CA GLN A 27 -0.41 3.20 -13.56
C GLN A 27 0.99 3.34 -12.95
N SER A 28 1.78 4.33 -13.40
CA SER A 28 3.10 4.61 -12.82
C SER A 28 3.04 5.03 -11.35
N ALA A 29 2.06 5.85 -10.95
CA ALA A 29 1.88 6.25 -9.55
C ALA A 29 1.45 5.07 -8.67
N ARG A 30 0.53 4.23 -9.17
CA ARG A 30 0.06 3.02 -8.50
C ARG A 30 1.20 2.02 -8.32
N ASP A 31 1.97 1.74 -9.38
CA ASP A 31 3.02 0.74 -9.32
C ASP A 31 4.13 1.17 -8.35
N ALA A 32 4.53 2.45 -8.36
CA ALA A 32 5.47 3.00 -7.39
C ALA A 32 4.94 2.92 -5.94
N ALA A 33 3.67 3.25 -5.73
CA ALA A 33 3.06 3.17 -4.40
C ALA A 33 2.91 1.73 -3.90
N VAL A 34 2.56 0.78 -4.77
CA VAL A 34 2.47 -0.65 -4.43
C VAL A 34 3.85 -1.20 -4.07
N ASP A 35 4.90 -0.83 -4.80
CA ASP A 35 6.29 -1.21 -4.52
C ASP A 35 6.74 -0.67 -3.15
N ALA A 36 6.54 0.64 -2.91
CA ALA A 36 6.86 1.27 -1.63
C ALA A 36 6.07 0.64 -0.45
N LEU A 37 4.80 0.26 -0.68
CA LEU A 37 4.00 -0.42 0.33
C LEU A 37 4.51 -1.84 0.62
N TYR A 38 4.93 -2.55 -0.43
CA TYR A 38 5.51 -3.89 -0.31
C TYR A 38 6.82 -3.84 0.49
N GLU A 39 7.74 -2.93 0.15
CA GLU A 39 8.98 -2.73 0.90
C GLU A 39 8.71 -2.39 2.37
N ARG A 40 7.74 -1.52 2.63
CA ARG A 40 7.33 -1.19 4.00
C ARG A 40 6.80 -2.42 4.75
N ALA A 41 6.01 -3.26 4.08
CA ALA A 41 5.45 -4.46 4.70
C ALA A 41 6.49 -5.53 5.01
N VAL A 42 7.51 -5.67 4.16
CA VAL A 42 8.67 -6.53 4.43
C VAL A 42 9.42 -6.08 5.69
N LEU A 43 9.53 -4.76 5.92
CA LEU A 43 10.26 -4.20 7.07
C LEU A 43 9.45 -4.24 8.38
N GLU A 44 8.16 -3.92 8.32
CA GLU A 44 7.32 -3.74 9.52
C GLU A 44 6.51 -4.99 9.89
N GLY A 45 6.43 -5.97 8.99
CA GLY A 45 5.74 -7.24 9.23
C GLY A 45 4.22 -7.13 9.11
N ARG A 46 3.49 -7.81 10.00
CA ARG A 46 2.03 -7.82 9.95
C ARG A 46 1.43 -6.59 10.63
N GLN A 47 1.12 -5.58 9.83
CA GLN A 47 0.41 -4.36 10.25
C GLN A 47 -0.74 -4.07 9.29
N GLU A 48 -1.56 -3.07 9.62
CA GLU A 48 -2.46 -2.48 8.64
C GLU A 48 -1.70 -1.42 7.83
N TYR A 49 -1.79 -1.54 6.51
CA TYR A 49 -1.11 -0.68 5.56
C TYR A 49 -2.12 0.16 4.78
N ARG A 50 -1.77 1.40 4.51
CA ARG A 50 -2.58 2.38 3.77
C ARG A 50 -1.84 2.81 2.52
N ILE A 51 -2.59 2.98 1.44
CA ILE A 51 -2.09 3.49 0.16
C ILE A 51 -3.09 4.48 -0.39
N GLN A 52 -2.58 5.56 -0.96
CA GLN A 52 -3.37 6.53 -1.68
C GLN A 52 -2.67 6.90 -2.98
N VAL A 53 -3.42 6.91 -4.08
CA VAL A 53 -2.95 7.32 -5.41
C VAL A 53 -4.00 8.29 -5.96
N GLY A 54 -3.64 9.56 -6.13
CA GLY A 54 -4.61 10.62 -6.39
C GLY A 54 -5.75 10.63 -5.35
N GLU A 55 -6.98 10.49 -5.83
CA GLU A 55 -8.19 10.46 -4.99
C GLU A 55 -8.57 9.07 -4.49
N GLN A 56 -7.90 8.02 -4.98
CA GLN A 56 -8.22 6.64 -4.62
C GLN A 56 -7.41 6.21 -3.40
N GLU A 57 -8.12 5.64 -2.43
CA GLU A 57 -7.53 5.05 -1.23
C GLU A 57 -7.72 3.54 -1.22
N GLY A 58 -6.75 2.85 -0.63
CA GLY A 58 -6.81 1.43 -0.36
C GLY A 58 -6.18 1.12 0.98
N TYR A 59 -6.57 -0.01 1.55
CA TYR A 59 -5.95 -0.55 2.74
C TYR A 59 -5.67 -2.04 2.55
N SER A 60 -4.59 -2.50 3.14
CA SER A 60 -4.17 -3.89 3.05
C SER A 60 -3.74 -4.37 4.42
N TRP A 61 -4.19 -5.57 4.78
CA TRP A 61 -3.71 -6.27 5.96
C TRP A 61 -3.17 -7.62 5.50
N PRO A 62 -1.84 -7.74 5.35
CA PRO A 62 -1.19 -8.98 4.98
C PRO A 62 -1.59 -10.14 5.89
N GLY A 63 -1.87 -11.27 5.25
CA GLY A 63 -2.09 -12.54 5.92
C GLY A 63 -0.79 -13.17 6.40
N VAL A 64 -0.89 -14.41 6.86
CA VAL A 64 0.26 -15.30 7.06
C VAL A 64 0.01 -16.57 6.27
N THR A 65 1.06 -17.12 5.67
CA THR A 65 1.03 -18.43 4.99
C THR A 65 0.91 -19.56 6.01
N GLU A 66 0.67 -20.78 5.53
CA GLU A 66 0.64 -21.98 6.38
C GLU A 66 1.98 -22.23 7.10
N ASP A 67 3.09 -21.85 6.47
CA ASP A 67 4.45 -21.88 7.04
C ASP A 67 4.72 -20.75 8.05
N GLY A 68 3.75 -19.87 8.29
CA GLY A 68 3.87 -18.74 9.20
C GLY A 68 4.63 -17.53 8.64
N GLU A 69 4.89 -17.51 7.33
CA GLU A 69 5.51 -16.39 6.64
C GLU A 69 4.48 -15.30 6.31
N LEU A 70 4.93 -14.07 6.11
CA LEU A 70 4.03 -12.97 5.76
C LEU A 70 3.50 -13.12 4.33
N ASP A 71 2.18 -13.21 4.15
CA ASP A 71 1.56 -13.25 2.83
C ASP A 71 1.28 -11.83 2.33
N LEU A 72 2.14 -11.37 1.41
CA LEU A 72 2.08 -10.04 0.81
C LEU A 72 1.32 -10.00 -0.52
N SER A 73 0.74 -11.12 -0.96
CA SER A 73 0.06 -11.22 -2.25
C SER A 73 -1.06 -10.17 -2.39
N ILE A 74 -1.82 -9.93 -1.31
CA ILE A 74 -2.93 -8.97 -1.24
C ILE A 74 -2.52 -7.51 -1.48
N ILE A 75 -1.24 -7.14 -1.28
CA ILE A 75 -0.76 -5.77 -1.52
C ILE A 75 -0.84 -5.41 -3.02
N ARG A 76 -0.63 -6.38 -3.91
CA ARG A 76 -0.63 -6.12 -5.36
C ARG A 76 -2.00 -5.81 -5.93
N ASP A 77 -3.06 -6.21 -5.21
CA ASP A 77 -4.45 -6.07 -5.63
C ASP A 77 -5.21 -4.98 -4.84
N VAL A 78 -4.52 -4.26 -3.95
CA VAL A 78 -5.10 -3.22 -3.08
C VAL A 78 -5.77 -2.07 -3.84
N LEU A 79 -5.30 -1.77 -5.04
CA LEU A 79 -5.86 -0.76 -5.94
C LEU A 79 -6.03 -1.34 -7.34
N PRO A 80 -7.05 -0.92 -8.11
CA PRO A 80 -7.28 -1.43 -9.46
C PRO A 80 -6.14 -1.07 -10.41
N ARG A 81 -5.78 -2.00 -11.31
CA ARG A 81 -4.72 -1.81 -12.32
C ARG A 81 -5.06 -0.76 -13.38
N GLN A 82 -6.35 -0.56 -13.63
CA GLN A 82 -6.88 0.44 -14.53
C GLN A 82 -7.80 1.38 -13.75
N TYR A 83 -7.65 2.68 -13.98
CA TYR A 83 -8.52 3.70 -13.42
C TYR A 83 -9.06 4.54 -14.55
N TYR A 84 -10.39 4.49 -14.71
CA TYR A 84 -11.11 5.33 -15.63
C TYR A 84 -11.65 6.52 -14.84
N SER A 85 -10.98 7.68 -14.95
CA SER A 85 -11.60 8.95 -14.56
C SER A 85 -12.74 9.22 -15.53
N HIS A 86 -13.97 9.18 -15.04
CA HIS A 86 -15.15 9.65 -15.77
C HIS A 86 -15.21 11.18 -15.78
#